data_AF-F4IU14-F1
#
_entry.id   AF-F4IU14-F1
#
_cell.length_a   1.000
_cell.length_b   1.000
_cell.length_c   1.000
_cell.angle_alpha   90.00
_cell.angle_beta   90.00
_cell.angle_gamma   90.00
#
_symmetry.space_group_name_H-M   'P 1'
#
loop_
_entity.id
_entity.type
_entity.pdbx_description
1 polymer ?
#
loop_
_entity_poly.entity_id
_entity_poly.type
_entity_poly.pdbx_seq_one_letter_code
_entity_poly.pdbx_strand_id
1 'polypeptide(L)'
;MYTMKKGKDMAKEEQETAAIEPLSPVSQLFVSPSLYCFIIFTLGFQTRCNPSTIVEGVKNTWIKLPRFSSKVEIKKNGKASWVPVSVRVEDHVVVPDLDYSNIENPDQFIEDYTSKLANTPMDMSRPLWELHLLNIKTSNAESLAIGKFHHSLGDGMSLISLLLASSRKTSDPDALPTTAATRKHASSNKKSWWLVGRFWFMIRIIFTTVVELFKYLLTLCFMRDTKTPLMGKTGDAIRSRKVIHRIVSFDDVKLVKNNMDMKVNDVLLGMTQAGLSRYLSRKYDEDMVVEKKKNLEKIRLRGTVFVNLRADTKLEDLANMMAKGSKCRWGNFVGVIIFPLWVRSEDDPLEYVRRAKSTMDIKKLSIESLICYGLIKLTRKILGGKVVETLVRRLFDHTTLTFSNVMGPDEDISFFDHPMSYVAASALGGPQALIIHYVTYVNKIVINLAVDTSVIRDPHLLCDDLVESLDIIKLAAMEKGVHKMEV
;
A
#
# COMPACT_ATOMS: atom_id res chain seq x y z
N MET A 1 47.22 -7.84 38.84
CA MET A 1 46.92 -6.94 37.69
C MET A 1 45.40 -6.88 37.56
N TYR A 2 44.84 -5.68 37.50
CA TYR A 2 43.41 -5.38 37.66
C TYR A 2 42.49 -6.18 36.72
N THR A 3 41.34 -6.52 37.28
CA THR A 3 40.17 -7.24 36.76
C THR A 3 39.81 -6.95 35.30
N MET A 4 39.89 -7.97 34.44
CA MET A 4 39.15 -8.05 33.18
C MET A 4 37.66 -8.27 33.46
N LYS A 5 36.92 -7.19 33.74
CA LYS A 5 35.43 -7.20 33.71
C LYS A 5 34.82 -6.19 32.74
N LYS A 6 35.61 -5.36 32.05
CA LYS A 6 35.08 -4.28 31.20
C LYS A 6 34.47 -4.69 29.84
N GLY A 7 34.55 -5.96 29.42
CA GLY A 7 34.03 -6.38 28.12
C GLY A 7 32.54 -6.76 28.10
N LYS A 8 32.01 -7.36 29.17
CA LYS A 8 30.61 -7.84 29.21
C LYS A 8 29.62 -6.78 29.68
N ASP A 9 30.06 -5.83 30.50
CA ASP A 9 29.18 -4.81 31.06
C ASP A 9 28.91 -3.68 30.04
N MET A 10 29.88 -3.33 29.18
CA MET A 10 29.67 -2.33 28.12
C MET A 10 28.65 -2.77 27.06
N ALA A 11 28.67 -4.05 26.67
CA ALA A 11 27.69 -4.58 25.71
C ALA A 11 26.27 -4.63 26.31
N LYS A 12 26.15 -4.76 27.64
CA LYS A 12 24.86 -4.64 28.35
C LYS A 12 24.42 -3.19 28.51
N GLU A 13 25.32 -2.27 28.84
CA GLU A 13 25.00 -0.84 28.98
C GLU A 13 24.60 -0.18 27.66
N GLU A 14 25.23 -0.53 26.52
CA GLU A 14 24.81 -0.05 25.20
C GLU A 14 23.44 -0.59 24.80
N GLN A 15 23.05 -1.78 25.26
CA GLN A 15 21.74 -2.37 24.98
C GLN A 15 20.65 -1.85 25.93
N GLU A 16 20.98 -1.56 27.19
CA GLU A 16 20.05 -0.96 28.17
C GLU A 16 19.80 0.54 27.92
N THR A 17 20.68 1.24 27.20
CA THR A 17 20.50 2.67 26.87
C THR A 17 19.74 2.93 25.56
N ALA A 18 19.38 1.89 24.81
CA ALA A 18 18.57 2.07 23.61
C ALA A 18 17.14 2.51 23.98
N ALA A 19 16.80 3.76 23.62
CA ALA A 19 15.56 4.40 24.06
C ALA A 19 14.30 3.67 23.55
N ILE A 20 13.46 3.23 24.50
CA ILE A 20 12.12 2.69 24.21
C ILE A 20 11.29 3.77 23.48
N GLU A 21 10.93 3.52 22.23
CA GLU A 21 10.17 4.48 21.41
C GLU A 21 8.67 4.10 21.39
N PRO A 22 7.74 5.04 21.64
CA PRO A 22 6.31 4.76 21.47
C PRO A 22 5.96 4.55 19.98
N LEU A 23 5.03 3.63 19.68
CA LEU A 23 4.50 3.50 18.33
C LEU A 23 3.75 4.78 17.90
N SER A 24 3.85 5.12 16.61
CA SER A 24 3.05 6.21 16.00
C SER A 24 1.54 5.98 16.20
N PRO A 25 0.69 7.02 16.17
CA PRO A 25 -0.76 6.86 16.33
C PRO A 25 -1.39 5.83 15.38
N VAL A 26 -0.93 5.78 14.13
CA VAL A 26 -1.39 4.82 13.13
C VAL A 26 -0.81 3.43 13.38
N SER A 27 0.49 3.33 13.70
CA SER A 27 1.13 2.05 14.06
C SER A 27 0.43 1.40 15.26
N GLN A 28 -0.05 2.18 16.23
CA GLN A 28 -0.81 1.68 17.39
C GLN A 28 -2.16 1.07 16.99
N LEU A 29 -2.77 1.53 15.90
CA LEU A 29 -4.00 0.92 15.37
C LEU A 29 -3.68 -0.39 14.67
N PHE A 30 -2.62 -0.42 13.85
CA PHE A 30 -2.23 -1.62 13.11
C PHE A 30 -1.78 -2.79 13.98
N VAL A 31 -1.33 -2.56 15.22
CA VAL A 31 -1.02 -3.66 16.16
C VAL A 31 -2.25 -4.13 16.95
N SER A 32 -3.39 -3.44 16.84
CA SER A 32 -4.61 -3.84 17.54
C SER A 32 -5.25 -5.04 16.84
N PRO A 33 -5.82 -6.02 17.56
CA PRO A 33 -6.36 -7.24 16.95
C PRO A 33 -7.38 -7.00 15.82
N SER A 34 -8.26 -6.00 15.96
CA SER A 34 -9.32 -5.77 14.97
C SER A 34 -8.88 -4.97 13.74
N LEU A 35 -7.73 -4.32 13.81
CA LEU A 35 -7.12 -3.57 12.70
C LEU A 35 -5.73 -4.12 12.36
N TYR A 36 -5.45 -5.36 12.79
CA TYR A 36 -4.17 -6.03 12.59
C TYR A 36 -3.81 -5.99 11.11
N CYS A 37 -2.65 -5.42 10.80
CA CYS A 37 -2.26 -5.13 9.43
C CYS A 37 -0.78 -5.41 9.17
N PHE A 38 -0.51 -6.14 8.10
CA PHE A 38 0.83 -6.44 7.61
C PHE A 38 0.90 -6.18 6.10
N ILE A 39 2.11 -6.16 5.57
CA ILE A 39 2.41 -5.95 4.16
C ILE A 39 3.14 -7.20 3.68
N ILE A 40 2.59 -7.82 2.64
CA ILE A 40 3.34 -8.77 1.82
C ILE A 40 4.03 -7.96 0.73
N PHE A 41 5.33 -8.12 0.64
CA PHE A 41 6.19 -7.46 -0.32
C PHE A 41 6.95 -8.53 -1.11
N THR A 42 6.73 -8.61 -2.41
CA THR A 42 7.35 -9.62 -3.26
C THR A 42 8.33 -8.95 -4.22
N LEU A 43 9.57 -9.43 -4.19
CA LEU A 43 10.65 -9.05 -5.06
C LEU A 43 10.90 -10.18 -6.04
N GLY A 44 10.59 -9.98 -7.32
CA GLY A 44 10.98 -10.93 -8.37
C GLY A 44 12.39 -10.61 -8.85
N PHE A 45 13.27 -11.60 -8.93
CA PHE A 45 14.65 -11.45 -9.39
C PHE A 45 14.84 -12.03 -10.79
N GLN A 46 15.80 -11.48 -11.54
CA GLN A 46 16.22 -11.98 -12.87
C GLN A 46 17.21 -13.14 -12.77
N THR A 47 17.71 -13.43 -11.57
CA THR A 47 18.67 -14.50 -11.29
C THR A 47 18.14 -15.39 -10.19
N ARG A 48 18.81 -16.52 -9.93
CA ARG A 48 18.61 -17.28 -8.69
C ARG A 48 19.05 -16.43 -7.49
N CYS A 49 18.36 -16.60 -6.36
CA CYS A 49 18.68 -15.90 -5.12
C CYS A 49 19.74 -16.68 -4.34
N ASN A 50 20.77 -15.97 -3.87
CA ASN A 50 21.75 -16.47 -2.93
C ASN A 50 21.36 -16.04 -1.49
N PRO A 51 20.93 -16.98 -0.63
CA PRO A 51 20.54 -16.65 0.74
C PRO A 51 21.63 -15.98 1.56
N SER A 52 22.91 -16.37 1.40
CA SER A 52 24.00 -15.81 2.20
C SER A 52 24.23 -14.33 1.90
N THR A 53 24.21 -13.95 0.63
CA THR A 53 24.32 -12.55 0.18
C THR A 53 23.18 -11.70 0.73
N ILE A 54 21.94 -12.21 0.70
CA ILE A 54 20.77 -11.48 1.25
C ILE A 54 20.90 -11.32 2.77
N VAL A 55 21.26 -12.39 3.49
CA VAL A 55 21.47 -12.34 4.95
C VAL A 55 22.55 -11.31 5.30
N GLU A 56 23.67 -11.30 4.59
CA GLU A 56 24.75 -10.34 4.79
C GLU A 56 24.31 -8.90 4.50
N GLY A 57 23.59 -8.68 3.39
CA GLY A 57 22.99 -7.39 3.05
C GLY A 57 22.09 -6.87 4.17
N VAL A 58 21.21 -7.71 4.72
CA VAL A 58 20.31 -7.38 5.83
C VAL A 58 21.08 -7.05 7.12
N LYS A 59 22.11 -7.85 7.47
CA LYS A 59 23.00 -7.56 8.62
C LYS A 59 23.65 -6.19 8.50
N ASN A 60 24.09 -5.84 7.30
CA ASN A 60 24.82 -4.60 7.03
C ASN A 60 23.92 -3.36 6.88
N THR A 61 22.59 -3.54 6.73
CA THR A 61 21.65 -2.45 6.47
C THR A 61 20.49 -2.42 7.47
N TRP A 62 19.54 -3.35 7.37
CA TRP A 62 18.26 -3.29 8.08
C TRP A 62 18.42 -3.31 9.60
N ILE A 63 19.33 -4.13 10.13
CA ILE A 63 19.51 -4.26 11.59
C ILE A 63 19.97 -2.95 12.24
N LYS A 64 20.57 -2.04 11.47
CA LYS A 64 20.93 -0.68 11.91
C LYS A 64 19.72 0.24 12.08
N LEU A 65 18.55 -0.13 11.54
CA LEU A 65 17.31 0.62 11.68
C LEU A 65 16.60 0.21 12.99
N PRO A 66 16.30 1.14 13.91
CA PRO A 66 15.79 0.81 15.24
C PRO A 66 14.57 -0.12 15.26
N ARG A 67 13.63 0.02 14.31
CA ARG A 67 12.40 -0.81 14.28
C ARG A 67 12.64 -2.23 13.77
N PHE A 68 13.70 -2.45 13.00
CA PHE A 68 14.10 -3.77 12.51
C PHE A 68 14.90 -4.55 13.56
N SER A 69 15.43 -3.85 14.56
CA SER A 69 16.09 -4.39 15.75
C SER A 69 15.25 -4.24 17.02
N SER A 70 13.93 -4.04 16.88
CA SER A 70 13.01 -3.92 18.02
C SER A 70 11.78 -4.81 17.84
N LYS A 71 11.31 -5.40 18.95
CA LYS A 71 9.99 -6.02 19.02
C LYS A 71 8.94 -5.00 19.47
N VAL A 72 7.66 -5.35 19.31
CA VAL A 72 6.55 -4.53 19.84
C VAL A 72 6.10 -5.10 21.17
N GLU A 73 6.12 -4.28 22.22
CA GLU A 73 5.54 -4.61 23.52
C GLU A 73 4.26 -3.80 23.74
N ILE A 74 3.15 -4.49 24.05
CA ILE A 74 1.86 -3.88 24.33
C ILE A 74 1.62 -3.89 25.84
N LYS A 75 1.59 -2.71 26.46
CA LYS A 75 1.32 -2.55 27.89
C LYS A 75 -0.14 -2.86 28.22
N LYS A 76 -0.43 -3.16 29.50
CA LYS A 76 -1.80 -3.41 30.01
C LYS A 76 -2.81 -2.31 29.67
N ASN A 77 -2.36 -1.06 29.53
CA ASN A 77 -3.22 0.07 29.14
C ASN A 77 -3.42 0.21 27.60
N GLY A 78 -2.98 -0.76 26.81
CA GLY A 78 -3.09 -0.77 25.34
C GLY A 78 -2.08 0.14 24.62
N LYS A 79 -1.13 0.76 25.32
CA LYS A 79 -0.04 1.51 24.68
C LYS A 79 1.06 0.54 24.24
N ALA A 80 1.41 0.61 22.97
CA ALA A 80 2.52 -0.15 22.40
C ALA A 80 3.80 0.69 22.29
N SER A 81 4.95 0.05 22.47
CA SER A 81 6.29 0.63 22.26
C SER A 81 7.22 -0.35 21.54
N TRP A 82 8.17 0.21 20.80
CA TRP A 82 9.32 -0.50 20.26
C TRP A 82 10.33 -0.73 21.38
N VAL A 83 10.69 -2.00 21.59
CA VAL A 83 11.68 -2.42 22.58
C VAL A 83 12.85 -3.06 21.84
N PRO A 84 14.04 -2.45 21.88
CA PRO A 84 15.24 -3.00 21.26
C PRO A 84 15.55 -4.42 21.74
N VAL A 85 15.99 -5.27 20.83
CA VAL A 85 16.37 -6.67 21.10
C VAL A 85 17.59 -7.05 20.27
N SER A 86 18.33 -8.06 20.73
CA SER A 86 19.33 -8.70 19.87
C SER A 86 18.64 -9.46 18.74
N VAL A 87 19.14 -9.30 17.51
CA VAL A 87 18.55 -9.93 16.33
C VAL A 87 19.58 -10.83 15.66
N ARG A 88 19.21 -12.11 15.48
CA ARG A 88 19.91 -13.02 14.59
C ARG A 88 19.16 -13.02 13.25
N VAL A 89 19.77 -12.49 12.20
CA VAL A 89 19.12 -12.31 10.88
C VAL A 89 18.64 -13.63 10.30
N GLU A 90 19.38 -14.70 10.54
CA GLU A 90 19.07 -16.06 10.11
C GLU A 90 17.72 -16.57 10.65
N ASP A 91 17.26 -16.06 11.80
CA ASP A 91 15.95 -16.45 12.38
C ASP A 91 14.76 -15.75 11.70
N HIS A 92 15.05 -14.78 10.85
CA HIS A 92 14.08 -13.98 10.10
C HIS A 92 14.15 -14.26 8.59
N VAL A 93 15.13 -15.04 8.12
CA VAL A 93 15.27 -15.43 6.72
C VAL A 93 14.99 -16.92 6.57
N VAL A 94 13.86 -17.24 5.94
CA VAL A 94 13.39 -18.59 5.68
C VAL A 94 13.76 -18.98 4.25
N VAL A 95 14.46 -20.09 4.10
CA VAL A 95 14.71 -20.73 2.80
C VAL A 95 13.98 -22.06 2.81
N PRO A 96 12.80 -22.18 2.18
CA PRO A 96 12.04 -23.42 2.15
C PRO A 96 12.82 -24.53 1.44
N ASP A 97 12.91 -25.69 2.08
CA ASP A 97 13.42 -26.92 1.48
C ASP A 97 12.29 -27.55 0.65
N LEU A 98 12.35 -27.37 -0.67
CA LEU A 98 11.32 -27.75 -1.62
C LEU A 98 11.95 -28.37 -2.85
N ASP A 99 11.35 -29.45 -3.35
CA ASP A 99 11.68 -29.96 -4.67
C ASP A 99 10.95 -29.14 -5.74
N TYR A 100 11.60 -28.05 -6.16
CA TYR A 100 11.06 -27.13 -7.17
C TYR A 100 10.77 -27.81 -8.51
N SER A 101 11.40 -28.95 -8.82
CA SER A 101 11.23 -29.63 -10.10
C SER A 101 9.87 -30.33 -10.24
N ASN A 102 9.21 -30.65 -9.12
CA ASN A 102 7.89 -31.29 -9.09
C ASN A 102 6.73 -30.29 -9.06
N ILE A 103 7.00 -28.98 -9.12
CA ILE A 103 5.95 -27.96 -9.08
C ILE A 103 5.50 -27.64 -10.51
N GLU A 104 4.34 -28.17 -10.90
CA GLU A 104 3.79 -28.01 -12.26
C GLU A 104 3.36 -26.57 -12.59
N ASN A 105 2.80 -25.85 -11.60
CA ASN A 105 2.36 -24.46 -11.78
C ASN A 105 3.05 -23.53 -10.74
N PRO A 106 4.24 -23.01 -11.07
CA PRO A 106 5.01 -22.14 -10.18
C PRO A 106 4.28 -20.87 -9.74
N ASP A 107 3.52 -20.23 -10.64
CA ASP A 107 2.81 -18.99 -10.32
C ASP A 107 1.70 -19.25 -9.28
N GLN A 108 0.90 -20.30 -9.49
CA GLN A 108 -0.13 -20.73 -8.53
C GLN A 108 0.48 -21.13 -7.19
N PHE A 109 1.62 -21.85 -7.21
CA PHE A 109 2.34 -22.21 -6.00
C PHE A 109 2.76 -20.98 -5.19
N ILE A 110 3.28 -19.93 -5.84
CA ILE A 110 3.68 -18.69 -5.16
C ILE A 110 2.47 -17.96 -4.55
N GLU A 111 1.33 -17.96 -5.23
CA GLU A 111 0.09 -17.40 -4.67
C GLU A 111 -0.37 -18.17 -3.43
N ASP A 112 -0.34 -19.50 -3.46
CA ASP A 112 -0.73 -20.34 -2.32
C ASP A 112 0.24 -20.20 -1.15
N TYR A 113 1.54 -20.11 -1.44
CA TYR A 113 2.58 -19.81 -0.45
C TYR A 113 2.33 -18.45 0.21
N THR A 114 2.07 -17.42 -0.59
CA THR A 114 1.77 -16.07 -0.12
C THR A 114 0.46 -16.02 0.67
N SER A 115 -0.55 -16.75 0.23
CA SER A 115 -1.83 -16.92 0.92
C SER A 115 -1.62 -17.54 2.31
N LYS A 116 -0.82 -18.60 2.42
CA LYS A 116 -0.46 -19.20 3.71
C LYS A 116 0.23 -18.20 4.64
N LEU A 117 1.19 -17.43 4.12
CA LEU A 117 1.85 -16.36 4.90
C LEU A 117 0.86 -15.28 5.36
N ALA A 118 -0.06 -14.87 4.48
CA ALA A 118 -1.09 -13.87 4.79
C ALA A 118 -2.10 -14.33 5.85
N ASN A 119 -2.35 -15.63 5.97
CA ASN A 119 -3.27 -16.18 6.96
C ASN A 119 -2.59 -16.59 8.28
N THR A 120 -1.26 -16.48 8.36
CA THR A 120 -0.50 -16.80 9.57
C THR A 120 -0.19 -15.50 10.34
N PRO A 121 -0.58 -15.34 11.61
CA PRO A 121 -0.18 -14.18 12.42
C PRO A 121 1.35 -14.08 12.58
N MET A 122 1.89 -12.88 12.75
CA MET A 122 3.32 -12.70 13.04
C MET A 122 3.59 -12.94 14.52
N ASP A 123 4.76 -13.48 14.83
CA ASP A 123 5.22 -13.64 16.20
C ASP A 123 5.65 -12.29 16.78
N MET A 124 4.86 -11.77 17.73
CA MET A 124 5.09 -10.46 18.35
C MET A 124 6.28 -10.45 19.34
N SER A 125 6.88 -11.60 19.65
CA SER A 125 8.03 -11.70 20.56
C SER A 125 9.36 -11.30 19.91
N ARG A 126 9.39 -11.13 18.59
CA ARG A 126 10.57 -10.78 17.78
C ARG A 126 10.30 -9.53 16.92
N PRO A 127 11.32 -8.94 16.27
CA PRO A 127 11.10 -7.89 15.29
C PRO A 127 10.10 -8.30 14.20
N LEU A 128 9.20 -7.40 13.83
CA LEU A 128 8.01 -7.74 13.04
C LEU A 128 8.26 -7.75 11.52
N TRP A 129 9.27 -8.49 11.09
CA TRP A 129 9.58 -8.72 9.69
C TRP A 129 10.15 -10.12 9.49
N GLU A 130 9.85 -10.74 8.36
CA GLU A 130 10.45 -12.01 7.91
C GLU A 130 10.61 -11.97 6.38
N LEU A 131 11.63 -12.66 5.88
CA LEU A 131 11.93 -12.83 4.46
C LEU A 131 11.89 -14.31 4.11
N HIS A 132 11.21 -14.64 3.03
CA HIS A 132 11.15 -16.00 2.48
C HIS A 132 11.81 -16.00 1.11
N LEU A 133 12.85 -16.80 0.92
CA LEU A 133 13.63 -16.85 -0.31
C LEU A 133 13.28 -18.12 -1.08
N LEU A 134 12.72 -17.97 -2.27
CA LEU A 134 12.25 -19.08 -3.10
C LEU A 134 12.98 -19.09 -4.43
N ASN A 135 13.79 -20.12 -4.64
CA ASN A 135 14.51 -20.37 -5.89
C ASN A 135 13.63 -21.13 -6.89
N ILE A 136 12.46 -20.56 -7.19
CA ILE A 136 11.50 -21.09 -8.15
C ILE A 136 11.33 -20.12 -9.31
N LYS A 137 11.44 -20.63 -10.53
CA LYS A 137 11.20 -19.86 -11.74
C LYS A 137 9.70 -19.74 -11.97
N THR A 138 9.24 -18.51 -12.12
CA THR A 138 7.84 -18.13 -12.40
C THR A 138 7.74 -17.53 -13.80
N SER A 139 6.52 -17.15 -14.20
CA SER A 139 6.30 -16.43 -15.46
C SER A 139 7.12 -15.12 -15.60
N ASN A 140 7.45 -14.47 -14.48
CA ASN A 140 8.02 -13.11 -14.47
C ASN A 140 9.36 -12.97 -13.70
N ALA A 141 9.91 -14.06 -13.15
CA ALA A 141 11.14 -14.04 -12.36
C ALA A 141 11.82 -15.42 -12.30
N GLU A 142 13.15 -15.44 -12.20
CA GLU A 142 13.95 -16.67 -12.00
C GLU A 142 13.97 -17.15 -10.54
N SER A 143 13.79 -16.22 -9.59
CA SER A 143 13.59 -16.51 -8.17
C SER A 143 12.90 -15.32 -7.50
N LEU A 144 12.46 -15.49 -6.25
CA LEU A 144 11.72 -14.44 -5.54
C LEU A 144 12.12 -14.35 -4.07
N ALA A 145 12.06 -13.14 -3.52
CA ALA A 145 11.97 -12.92 -2.08
C ALA A 145 10.58 -12.42 -1.71
N ILE A 146 9.91 -13.10 -0.79
CA ILE A 146 8.62 -12.68 -0.21
C ILE A 146 8.89 -12.20 1.21
N GLY A 147 8.80 -10.89 1.41
CA GLY A 147 8.86 -10.28 2.73
C GLY A 147 7.47 -10.09 3.33
N LYS A 148 7.34 -10.42 4.61
CA LYS A 148 6.16 -10.11 5.39
C LYS A 148 6.55 -9.14 6.49
N PHE A 149 6.02 -7.94 6.41
CA PHE A 149 6.33 -6.83 7.31
C PHE A 149 5.07 -6.43 8.06
N HIS A 150 5.10 -6.36 9.38
CA HIS A 150 3.97 -5.74 10.07
C HIS A 150 3.89 -4.26 9.68
N HIS A 151 2.69 -3.78 9.37
CA HIS A 151 2.51 -2.44 8.78
C HIS A 151 2.88 -1.32 9.77
N SER A 152 3.04 -1.64 11.07
CA SER A 152 3.57 -0.69 12.06
C SER A 152 5.01 -0.22 11.78
N LEU A 153 5.80 -0.99 11.02
CA LEU A 153 7.19 -0.67 10.66
C LEU A 153 7.28 0.60 9.80
N GLY A 154 6.43 0.70 8.77
CA GLY A 154 6.42 1.83 7.84
C GLY A 154 5.25 1.76 6.86
N ASP A 155 5.00 2.90 6.21
CA ASP A 155 4.08 3.01 5.10
C ASP A 155 4.76 2.67 3.76
N GLY A 156 3.99 2.68 2.67
CA GLY A 156 4.50 2.33 1.33
C GLY A 156 5.73 3.14 0.92
N MET A 157 5.75 4.46 1.18
CA MET A 157 6.93 5.29 0.91
C MET A 157 8.13 4.83 1.72
N SER A 158 7.95 4.59 3.02
CA SER A 158 9.04 4.17 3.91
C SER A 158 9.63 2.81 3.51
N LEU A 159 8.82 1.88 3.00
CA LEU A 159 9.28 0.58 2.53
C LEU A 159 9.93 0.64 1.15
N ILE A 160 9.46 1.49 0.22
CA ILE A 160 10.17 1.71 -1.04
C ILE A 160 11.51 2.41 -0.79
N SER A 161 11.57 3.39 0.11
CA SER A 161 12.86 4.00 0.50
C SER A 161 13.81 2.98 1.13
N LEU A 162 13.30 2.01 1.88
CA LEU A 162 14.10 0.89 2.40
C LEU A 162 14.61 -0.02 1.28
N LEU A 163 13.75 -0.37 0.30
CA LEU A 163 14.16 -1.12 -0.88
C LEU A 163 15.31 -0.42 -1.59
N LEU A 164 15.15 0.88 -1.91
CA LEU A 164 16.20 1.64 -2.61
C LEU A 164 17.51 1.72 -1.82
N ALA A 165 17.45 1.92 -0.50
CA ALA A 165 18.64 1.94 0.35
C ALA A 165 19.36 0.56 0.41
N SER A 166 18.61 -0.51 0.13
CA SER A 166 19.11 -1.90 0.07
C SER A 166 19.55 -2.30 -1.34
N SER A 167 19.49 -1.37 -2.29
CA SER A 167 19.71 -1.63 -3.71
C SER A 167 20.83 -0.78 -4.31
N ARG A 168 21.28 -1.21 -5.49
CA ARG A 168 22.24 -0.51 -6.34
C ARG A 168 21.70 -0.43 -7.76
N LYS A 169 22.20 0.52 -8.56
CA LYS A 169 21.84 0.56 -9.99
C LYS A 169 22.39 -0.68 -10.67
N THR A 170 21.64 -1.29 -11.58
CA THR A 170 22.18 -2.41 -12.37
C THR A 170 23.29 -1.94 -13.32
N SER A 171 23.27 -0.68 -13.75
CA SER A 171 24.30 -0.06 -14.59
C SER A 171 25.56 0.38 -13.84
N ASP A 172 25.47 0.57 -12.51
CA ASP A 172 26.57 0.99 -11.65
C ASP A 172 26.38 0.33 -10.27
N PRO A 173 27.04 -0.81 -10.02
CA PRO A 173 26.89 -1.58 -8.79
C PRO A 173 27.29 -0.83 -7.51
N ASP A 174 28.04 0.26 -7.59
CA ASP A 174 28.44 1.05 -6.42
C ASP A 174 27.46 2.21 -6.15
N ALA A 175 26.66 2.62 -7.15
CA ALA A 175 25.74 3.74 -7.04
C ALA A 175 24.38 3.34 -6.42
N LEU A 176 23.91 4.18 -5.50
CA LEU A 176 22.53 4.13 -5.02
C LEU A 176 21.54 4.53 -6.13
N PRO A 177 20.32 3.97 -6.12
CA PRO A 177 19.26 4.41 -6.99
C PRO A 177 18.91 5.89 -6.80
N THR A 178 18.42 6.51 -7.87
CA THR A 178 18.01 7.91 -7.91
C THR A 178 16.73 8.11 -7.10
N THR A 179 16.73 9.10 -6.20
CA THR A 179 15.52 9.52 -5.48
C THR A 179 15.10 10.94 -5.93
N ALA A 180 13.93 11.40 -5.51
CA ALA A 180 13.50 12.75 -5.85
C ALA A 180 14.35 13.84 -5.18
N ALA A 181 15.02 13.53 -4.06
CA ALA A 181 16.03 14.39 -3.45
C ALA A 181 17.17 14.74 -4.43
N THR A 182 17.41 13.91 -5.44
CA THR A 182 18.40 14.13 -6.49
C THR A 182 17.90 15.09 -7.59
N ARG A 183 16.58 15.35 -7.69
CA ARG A 183 16.00 16.28 -8.69
C ARG A 183 15.78 17.67 -8.08
N LYS A 184 16.79 18.55 -8.19
CA LYS A 184 16.64 19.98 -7.88
C LYS A 184 15.49 20.57 -8.70
N HIS A 185 14.44 21.05 -8.05
CA HIS A 185 13.44 21.90 -8.72
C HIS A 185 13.62 23.36 -8.28
N ALA A 186 13.77 24.23 -9.27
CA ALA A 186 13.70 25.67 -9.07
C ALA A 186 12.28 26.06 -8.64
N SER A 187 12.17 26.79 -7.53
CA SER A 187 10.93 27.42 -7.13
C SER A 187 10.58 28.51 -8.15
N SER A 188 9.41 28.40 -8.80
CA SER A 188 8.92 29.51 -9.61
C SER A 188 8.31 30.56 -8.68
N ASN A 189 8.95 31.70 -8.58
CA ASN A 189 8.40 32.90 -7.97
C ASN A 189 7.34 33.46 -8.94
N LYS A 190 6.04 33.31 -8.64
CA LYS A 190 4.97 33.96 -9.42
C LYS A 190 4.40 35.16 -8.68
N LYS A 191 4.33 36.26 -9.43
CA LYS A 191 4.02 37.63 -9.03
C LYS A 191 2.54 37.87 -8.70
N SER A 192 2.37 39.00 -8.01
CA SER A 192 1.19 39.63 -7.42
C SER A 192 0.04 39.95 -8.40
N TRP A 193 -1.16 39.39 -8.14
CA TRP A 193 -2.51 40.03 -8.28
C TRP A 193 -3.66 39.14 -7.72
N TRP A 194 -3.60 38.74 -6.43
CA TRP A 194 -4.01 37.39 -6.03
C TRP A 194 -4.76 37.26 -4.68
N LEU A 195 -5.12 38.34 -3.97
CA LEU A 195 -5.77 38.22 -2.65
C LEU A 195 -7.21 37.70 -2.71
N VAL A 196 -8.05 38.22 -3.63
CA VAL A 196 -9.45 37.77 -3.77
C VAL A 196 -9.52 36.32 -4.24
N GLY A 197 -8.70 35.95 -5.23
CA GLY A 197 -8.59 34.58 -5.71
C GLY A 197 -8.15 33.60 -4.61
N ARG A 198 -7.19 33.99 -3.75
CA ARG A 198 -6.84 33.20 -2.56
C ARG A 198 -7.98 33.10 -1.56
N PHE A 199 -8.65 34.21 -1.27
CA PHE A 199 -9.74 34.22 -0.30
C PHE A 199 -10.88 33.28 -0.74
N TRP A 200 -11.29 33.38 -2.01
CA TRP A 200 -12.31 32.49 -2.56
C TRP A 200 -11.84 31.02 -2.64
N PHE A 201 -10.57 30.80 -2.98
CA PHE A 201 -9.95 29.47 -2.94
C PHE A 201 -9.92 28.89 -1.51
N MET A 202 -9.63 29.71 -0.49
CA MET A 202 -9.67 29.32 0.91
C MET A 202 -11.11 29.00 1.37
N ILE A 203 -12.10 29.82 0.98
CA ILE A 203 -13.51 29.51 1.21
C ILE A 203 -13.87 28.17 0.60
N ARG A 204 -13.45 27.91 -0.64
CA ARG A 204 -13.69 26.64 -1.33
C ARG A 204 -13.06 25.47 -0.59
N ILE A 205 -11.81 25.58 -0.13
CA ILE A 205 -11.15 24.56 0.70
C ILE A 205 -11.96 24.30 1.98
N ILE A 206 -12.34 25.34 2.70
CA ILE A 206 -13.08 25.22 3.96
C ILE A 206 -14.44 24.55 3.71
N PHE A 207 -15.19 25.03 2.74
CA PHE A 207 -16.51 24.50 2.40
C PHE A 207 -16.43 23.03 1.96
N THR A 208 -15.53 22.69 1.03
CA THR A 208 -15.30 21.30 0.63
C THR A 208 -14.91 20.45 1.83
N THR A 209 -13.99 20.91 2.68
CA THR A 209 -13.57 20.18 3.88
C THR A 209 -14.74 19.92 4.83
N VAL A 210 -15.61 20.91 5.08
CA VAL A 210 -16.80 20.75 5.94
C VAL A 210 -17.75 19.71 5.35
N VAL A 211 -18.04 19.78 4.06
CA VAL A 211 -18.91 18.81 3.36
C VAL A 211 -18.34 17.39 3.46
N GLU A 212 -17.04 17.22 3.26
CA GLU A 212 -16.43 15.90 3.32
C GLU A 212 -16.30 15.36 4.76
N LEU A 213 -16.01 16.20 5.75
CA LEU A 213 -16.06 15.82 7.16
C LEU A 213 -17.48 15.42 7.59
N PHE A 214 -18.50 16.09 7.06
CA PHE A 214 -19.89 15.70 7.28
C PHE A 214 -20.14 14.30 6.70
N LYS A 215 -19.71 14.01 5.46
CA LYS A 215 -19.82 12.65 4.88
C LYS A 215 -19.07 11.59 5.71
N TYR A 216 -17.94 11.94 6.31
CA TYR A 216 -17.24 11.08 7.29
C TYR A 216 -18.13 10.77 8.50
N LEU A 217 -18.72 11.79 9.10
CA LEU A 217 -19.64 11.64 10.23
C LEU A 217 -20.84 10.77 9.84
N LEU A 218 -21.46 11.04 8.67
CA LEU A 218 -22.57 10.23 8.17
C LEU A 218 -22.14 8.76 7.99
N THR A 219 -20.92 8.50 7.52
CA THR A 219 -20.37 7.15 7.40
C THR A 219 -20.23 6.48 8.75
N LEU A 220 -19.64 7.17 9.74
CA LEU A 220 -19.45 6.63 11.09
C LEU A 220 -20.77 6.39 11.83
N CYS A 221 -21.80 7.18 11.55
CA CYS A 221 -23.07 7.12 12.26
C CYS A 221 -24.09 6.17 11.60
N PHE A 222 -24.24 6.17 10.27
CA PHE A 222 -25.36 5.48 9.61
C PHE A 222 -25.12 4.99 8.17
N MET A 223 -24.27 5.64 7.38
CA MET A 223 -24.12 5.30 5.96
C MET A 223 -23.22 4.10 5.74
N ARG A 224 -23.84 2.97 5.42
CA ARG A 224 -23.19 1.77 4.86
C ARG A 224 -23.33 1.70 3.35
N ASP A 225 -22.36 1.05 2.72
CA ASP A 225 -22.43 0.67 1.30
C ASP A 225 -23.52 -0.38 1.05
N THR A 226 -23.96 -0.47 -0.20
CA THR A 226 -24.88 -1.51 -0.64
C THR A 226 -24.21 -2.88 -0.49
N LYS A 227 -24.93 -3.88 0.03
CA LYS A 227 -24.40 -5.26 0.07
C LYS A 227 -24.18 -5.78 -1.35
N THR A 228 -22.92 -5.98 -1.72
CA THR A 228 -22.47 -6.54 -3.00
C THR A 228 -21.56 -7.75 -2.77
N PRO A 229 -21.26 -8.55 -3.82
CA PRO A 229 -20.23 -9.59 -3.78
C PRO A 229 -18.80 -9.11 -3.49
N LEU A 230 -18.58 -7.81 -3.28
CA LEU A 230 -17.29 -7.23 -2.90
C LEU A 230 -17.24 -6.78 -1.43
N MET A 231 -18.41 -6.72 -0.76
CA MET A 231 -18.51 -6.20 0.59
C MET A 231 -18.07 -7.24 1.61
N GLY A 232 -17.14 -6.85 2.50
CA GLY A 232 -16.65 -7.73 3.56
C GLY A 232 -17.76 -8.21 4.51
N LYS A 233 -17.56 -9.41 5.08
CA LYS A 233 -18.40 -9.91 6.16
C LYS A 233 -18.14 -9.10 7.43
N THR A 234 -19.20 -8.64 8.06
CA THR A 234 -19.12 -7.92 9.35
C THR A 234 -18.77 -8.87 10.48
N GLY A 235 -17.96 -8.43 11.44
CA GLY A 235 -17.60 -9.19 12.64
C GLY A 235 -16.28 -9.93 12.55
N ASP A 236 -16.09 -10.87 13.48
CA ASP A 236 -14.83 -11.62 13.69
C ASP A 236 -14.77 -12.91 12.85
N ALA A 237 -15.48 -12.96 11.72
CA ALA A 237 -15.42 -14.11 10.82
C ALA A 237 -13.97 -14.37 10.37
N ILE A 238 -13.59 -15.66 10.34
CA ILE A 238 -12.29 -16.09 9.81
C ILE A 238 -12.24 -15.69 8.34
N ARG A 239 -11.30 -14.79 8.00
CA ARG A 239 -11.08 -14.31 6.63
C ARG A 239 -10.00 -15.19 6.00
N SER A 240 -10.28 -15.72 4.82
CA SER A 240 -9.29 -16.49 4.05
C SER A 240 -8.65 -15.56 3.02
N ARG A 241 -7.50 -14.98 3.39
CA ARG A 241 -6.84 -13.95 2.58
C ARG A 241 -6.00 -14.57 1.47
N LYS A 242 -6.23 -14.19 0.22
CA LYS A 242 -5.37 -14.51 -0.93
C LYS A 242 -4.79 -13.24 -1.51
N VAL A 243 -3.51 -13.27 -1.89
CA VAL A 243 -2.85 -12.19 -2.64
C VAL A 243 -2.59 -12.71 -4.04
N ILE A 244 -3.04 -11.96 -5.03
CA ILE A 244 -2.74 -12.23 -6.44
C ILE A 244 -2.18 -10.97 -7.08
N HIS A 245 -1.38 -11.14 -8.14
CA HIS A 245 -0.92 -9.99 -8.91
C HIS A 245 -0.94 -10.24 -10.42
N ARG A 246 -1.00 -9.14 -11.16
CA ARG A 246 -0.83 -9.07 -12.61
C ARG A 246 0.14 -7.95 -12.94
N ILE A 247 1.01 -8.19 -13.90
CA ILE A 247 1.94 -7.19 -14.40
C ILE A 247 1.39 -6.65 -15.71
N VAL A 248 1.22 -5.33 -15.80
CA VAL A 248 0.77 -4.64 -17.00
C VAL A 248 1.79 -3.58 -17.43
N SER A 249 1.69 -3.16 -18.69
CA SER A 249 2.52 -2.10 -19.27
C SER A 249 2.26 -0.76 -18.56
N PHE A 250 3.30 -0.13 -18.02
CA PHE A 250 3.18 1.24 -17.51
C PHE A 250 3.02 2.23 -18.66
N ASP A 251 3.55 1.93 -19.83
CA ASP A 251 3.47 2.81 -21.00
C ASP A 251 2.03 2.93 -21.51
N ASP A 252 1.22 1.89 -21.37
CA ASP A 252 -0.22 1.91 -21.67
C ASP A 252 -0.95 2.91 -20.77
N VAL A 253 -0.62 2.91 -19.47
CA VAL A 253 -1.16 3.88 -18.51
C VAL A 253 -0.67 5.30 -18.82
N LYS A 254 0.60 5.47 -19.22
CA LYS A 254 1.13 6.78 -19.64
C LYS A 254 0.46 7.28 -20.91
N LEU A 255 0.14 6.40 -21.87
CA LEU A 255 -0.56 6.75 -23.10
C LEU A 255 -1.93 7.33 -22.78
N VAL A 256 -2.74 6.62 -21.99
CA VAL A 256 -4.07 7.11 -21.57
C VAL A 256 -3.95 8.44 -20.83
N LYS A 257 -3.03 8.49 -19.86
CA LYS A 257 -2.75 9.71 -19.08
C LYS A 257 -2.44 10.90 -20.00
N ASN A 258 -1.59 10.73 -21.00
CA ASN A 258 -1.15 11.80 -21.89
C ASN A 258 -2.28 12.22 -22.86
N ASN A 259 -2.97 11.27 -23.48
CA ASN A 259 -4.07 11.57 -24.42
C ASN A 259 -5.26 12.27 -23.74
N MET A 260 -5.47 12.00 -22.45
CA MET A 260 -6.52 12.59 -21.63
C MET A 260 -6.09 13.79 -20.79
N ASP A 261 -4.82 14.18 -20.79
CA ASP A 261 -4.24 15.20 -19.89
C ASP A 261 -4.57 14.98 -18.40
N MET A 262 -4.28 13.77 -17.91
CA MET A 262 -4.59 13.34 -16.54
C MET A 262 -3.34 12.89 -15.76
N LYS A 263 -3.52 12.34 -14.55
CA LYS A 263 -2.45 11.74 -13.75
C LYS A 263 -2.54 10.22 -13.77
N VAL A 264 -1.42 9.54 -13.48
CA VAL A 264 -1.36 8.07 -13.36
C VAL A 264 -2.44 7.56 -12.40
N ASN A 265 -2.59 8.17 -11.22
CA ASN A 265 -3.61 7.77 -10.24
C ASN A 265 -5.04 7.88 -10.78
N ASP A 266 -5.33 8.87 -11.64
CA ASP A 266 -6.66 9.05 -12.23
C ASP A 266 -6.96 7.88 -13.19
N VAL A 267 -5.97 7.45 -13.98
CA VAL A 267 -6.07 6.27 -14.86
C VAL A 267 -6.23 4.98 -14.07
N LEU A 268 -5.41 4.77 -13.04
CA LEU A 268 -5.47 3.56 -12.20
C LEU A 268 -6.80 3.42 -11.45
N LEU A 269 -7.33 4.53 -10.95
CA LEU A 269 -8.66 4.53 -10.34
C LEU A 269 -9.77 4.36 -11.38
N GLY A 270 -9.62 4.94 -12.58
CA GLY A 270 -10.54 4.76 -13.70
C GLY A 270 -10.64 3.29 -14.14
N MET A 271 -9.51 2.62 -14.37
CA MET A 271 -9.50 1.18 -14.70
C MET A 271 -10.06 0.32 -13.55
N THR A 272 -9.80 0.71 -12.29
CA THR A 272 -10.39 0.03 -11.13
C THR A 272 -11.91 0.11 -11.19
N GLN A 273 -12.46 1.31 -11.38
CA GLN A 273 -13.90 1.51 -11.47
C GLN A 273 -14.54 0.73 -12.63
N ALA A 274 -13.89 0.73 -13.80
CA ALA A 274 -14.34 -0.03 -14.97
C ALA A 274 -14.34 -1.54 -14.70
N GLY A 275 -13.25 -2.10 -14.18
CA GLY A 275 -13.17 -3.54 -13.92
C GLY A 275 -14.10 -3.99 -12.80
N LEU A 276 -14.30 -3.18 -11.76
CA LEU A 276 -15.32 -3.44 -10.74
C LEU A 276 -16.74 -3.43 -11.31
N SER A 277 -17.01 -2.57 -12.30
CA SER A 277 -18.31 -2.52 -12.99
C SER A 277 -18.55 -3.80 -13.78
N ARG A 278 -17.55 -4.25 -14.55
CA ARG A 278 -17.61 -5.52 -15.29
C ARG A 278 -17.83 -6.71 -14.37
N TYR A 279 -17.02 -6.81 -13.30
CA TYR A 279 -17.14 -7.90 -12.34
C TYR A 279 -18.52 -7.97 -11.70
N LEU A 280 -19.06 -6.83 -11.26
CA LEU A 280 -20.37 -6.76 -10.61
C LEU A 280 -21.53 -6.96 -11.58
N SER A 281 -21.46 -6.45 -12.82
CA SER A 281 -22.44 -6.76 -13.87
C SER A 281 -22.56 -8.27 -14.03
N ARG A 282 -21.44 -8.94 -14.26
CA ARG A 282 -21.42 -10.39 -14.50
C ARG A 282 -21.93 -11.18 -13.29
N LYS A 283 -21.55 -10.82 -12.06
CA LYS A 283 -22.08 -11.49 -10.86
C LYS A 283 -23.59 -11.29 -10.66
N TYR A 284 -24.12 -10.13 -11.03
CA TYR A 284 -25.57 -9.92 -10.97
C TYR A 284 -26.35 -10.64 -12.08
N ASP A 285 -25.70 -10.92 -13.22
CA ASP A 285 -26.26 -11.75 -14.28
C ASP A 285 -26.17 -13.26 -13.96
N GLU A 286 -25.19 -13.70 -13.17
CA GLU A 286 -25.10 -15.09 -12.69
C GLU A 286 -26.12 -15.40 -11.57
N ASP A 287 -26.36 -14.44 -10.67
CA ASP A 287 -27.24 -14.59 -9.49
C ASP A 287 -28.75 -14.55 -9.83
N MET A 288 -29.19 -14.96 -11.04
CA MET A 288 -30.59 -14.88 -11.53
C MET A 288 -31.65 -15.74 -10.77
N VAL A 289 -31.40 -16.07 -9.51
CA VAL A 289 -32.40 -16.60 -8.58
C VAL A 289 -33.21 -15.43 -7.98
N VAL A 290 -34.35 -15.13 -8.61
CA VAL A 290 -35.58 -14.53 -8.03
C VAL A 290 -35.49 -13.07 -7.52
N GLU A 291 -36.13 -12.17 -8.29
CA GLU A 291 -36.81 -10.92 -7.89
C GLU A 291 -36.08 -9.61 -7.51
N LYS A 292 -34.75 -9.50 -7.50
CA LYS A 292 -34.12 -8.16 -7.41
C LYS A 292 -32.92 -8.04 -8.32
N LYS A 293 -33.12 -7.61 -9.58
CA LYS A 293 -32.07 -6.95 -10.36
C LYS A 293 -31.56 -5.77 -9.51
N LYS A 294 -30.43 -5.95 -8.83
CA LYS A 294 -29.68 -4.81 -8.29
C LYS A 294 -29.10 -4.09 -9.48
N ASN A 295 -29.82 -3.11 -10.00
CA ASN A 295 -29.29 -2.24 -11.04
C ASN A 295 -28.02 -1.56 -10.49
N LEU A 296 -26.90 -1.71 -11.20
CA LEU A 296 -25.63 -1.06 -10.86
C LEU A 296 -25.81 0.45 -10.65
N GLU A 297 -26.75 1.09 -11.34
CA GLU A 297 -27.02 2.51 -11.20
C GLU A 297 -27.46 2.93 -9.79
N LYS A 298 -28.02 2.01 -9.00
CA LYS A 298 -28.55 2.26 -7.65
C LYS A 298 -27.63 1.80 -6.52
N ILE A 299 -26.48 1.20 -6.82
CA ILE A 299 -25.57 0.73 -5.76
C ILE A 299 -24.73 1.88 -5.23
N ARG A 300 -24.53 1.89 -3.91
CA ARG A 300 -23.57 2.76 -3.25
C ARG A 300 -22.31 1.95 -2.96
N LEU A 301 -21.24 2.29 -3.64
CA LEU A 301 -19.91 1.75 -3.40
C LEU A 301 -18.95 2.89 -3.12
N ARG A 302 -18.19 2.78 -2.02
CA ARG A 302 -17.17 3.73 -1.63
C ARG A 302 -15.85 3.00 -1.36
N GLY A 303 -14.77 3.61 -1.81
CA GLY A 303 -13.41 3.19 -1.53
C GLY A 303 -12.79 4.01 -0.40
N THR A 304 -11.78 3.45 0.26
CA THR A 304 -10.86 4.16 1.13
C THR A 304 -9.48 4.24 0.47
N VAL A 305 -8.79 5.36 0.57
CA VAL A 305 -7.41 5.50 0.11
C VAL A 305 -6.53 6.08 1.20
N PHE A 306 -5.35 5.49 1.38
CA PHE A 306 -4.33 6.02 2.27
C PHE A 306 -3.50 7.08 1.54
N VAL A 307 -3.38 8.26 2.15
CA VAL A 307 -2.60 9.36 1.62
C VAL A 307 -1.41 9.67 2.53
N ASN A 308 -0.25 9.89 1.93
CA ASN A 308 0.94 10.35 2.64
C ASN A 308 0.70 11.78 3.16
N LEU A 309 0.85 11.99 4.46
CA LEU A 309 0.64 13.30 5.11
C LEU A 309 1.92 14.12 5.22
N ARG A 310 3.05 13.63 4.71
CA ARG A 310 4.32 14.37 4.68
C ARG A 310 4.22 15.55 3.72
N ALA A 311 4.96 16.62 4.05
CA ALA A 311 5.00 17.83 3.22
C ALA A 311 5.65 17.60 1.85
N ASP A 312 6.66 16.73 1.80
CA ASP A 312 7.18 16.18 0.54
C ASP A 312 6.65 14.75 0.39
N THR A 313 5.95 14.50 -0.71
CA THR A 313 5.37 13.20 -1.03
C THR A 313 6.22 12.42 -2.02
N LYS A 314 7.29 13.02 -2.56
CA LYS A 314 8.17 12.34 -3.50
C LYS A 314 9.08 11.36 -2.75
N LEU A 315 9.58 10.36 -3.46
CA LEU A 315 10.43 9.32 -2.89
C LEU A 315 11.75 9.93 -2.39
N GLU A 316 12.00 9.79 -1.10
CA GLU A 316 13.11 10.42 -0.38
C GLU A 316 14.15 9.37 0.03
N ASP A 317 15.41 9.79 0.14
CA ASP A 317 16.49 8.93 0.62
C ASP A 317 16.27 8.53 2.09
N LEU A 318 16.54 7.26 2.41
CA LEU A 318 16.33 6.73 3.76
C LEU A 318 17.16 7.46 4.82
N ALA A 319 18.42 7.83 4.52
CA ALA A 319 19.27 8.56 5.46
C ALA A 319 18.69 9.95 5.75
N ASN A 320 18.18 10.65 4.74
CA ASN A 320 17.46 11.93 4.92
C ASN A 320 16.19 11.77 5.75
N MET A 321 15.45 10.67 5.59
CA MET A 321 14.25 10.39 6.38
C MET A 321 14.56 10.04 7.84
N MET A 322 15.74 9.48 8.10
CA MET A 322 16.23 9.11 9.43
C MET A 322 16.97 10.25 10.15
N ALA A 323 17.38 11.30 9.42
CA ALA A 323 18.08 12.45 10.00
C ALA A 323 17.26 13.15 11.09
N LYS A 324 17.95 13.60 12.16
CA LYS A 324 17.33 14.40 13.22
C LYS A 324 16.75 15.69 12.62
N GLY A 325 15.49 16.00 12.94
CA GLY A 325 14.80 17.18 12.43
C GLY A 325 14.24 17.03 11.00
N SER A 326 14.35 15.85 10.38
CA SER A 326 13.74 15.59 9.07
C SER A 326 12.24 15.89 9.07
N LYS A 327 11.79 16.65 8.05
CA LYS A 327 10.37 16.91 7.79
C LYS A 327 9.68 15.70 7.15
N CYS A 328 10.46 14.74 6.64
CA CYS A 328 10.01 13.54 5.95
C CYS A 328 10.41 12.30 6.77
N ARG A 329 9.93 12.19 8.03
CA ARG A 329 10.39 11.10 8.92
C ARG A 329 10.01 9.72 8.39
N TRP A 330 10.90 8.76 8.60
CA TRP A 330 10.68 7.35 8.28
C TRP A 330 9.64 6.69 9.21
N GLY A 331 8.70 5.94 8.62
CA GLY A 331 7.63 5.25 9.35
C GLY A 331 6.23 5.48 8.82
N ASN A 332 5.22 5.34 9.67
CA ASN A 332 3.85 5.64 9.28
C ASN A 332 3.54 7.13 9.48
N PHE A 333 3.25 7.82 8.38
CA PHE A 333 2.57 9.11 8.46
C PHE A 333 1.53 9.25 7.34
N VAL A 334 0.42 8.55 7.55
CA VAL A 334 -0.67 8.41 6.58
C VAL A 334 -2.01 8.85 7.15
N GLY A 335 -2.86 9.39 6.29
CA GLY A 335 -4.27 9.67 6.54
C GLY A 335 -5.14 8.79 5.65
N VAL A 336 -6.43 8.72 5.96
CA VAL A 336 -7.41 7.97 5.16
C VAL A 336 -8.38 8.98 4.55
N ILE A 337 -8.77 8.74 3.30
CA ILE A 337 -9.84 9.45 2.57
C ILE A 337 -10.89 8.42 2.16
N ILE A 338 -12.18 8.72 2.33
CA ILE A 338 -13.30 7.93 1.79
C ILE A 338 -13.81 8.61 0.52
N PHE A 339 -13.94 7.89 -0.60
CA PHE A 339 -14.42 8.46 -1.86
C PHE A 339 -15.49 7.55 -2.51
N PRO A 340 -16.46 8.11 -3.25
CA PRO A 340 -17.41 7.32 -4.02
C PRO A 340 -16.71 6.64 -5.20
N LEU A 341 -17.03 5.38 -5.44
CA LEU A 341 -16.62 4.66 -6.64
C LEU A 341 -17.71 4.76 -7.70
N TRP A 342 -17.31 5.13 -8.92
CA TRP A 342 -18.22 5.16 -10.06
C TRP A 342 -18.29 3.77 -10.69
N VAL A 343 -19.24 2.95 -10.22
CA VAL A 343 -19.44 1.58 -10.68
C VAL A 343 -20.79 1.46 -11.36
N ARG A 344 -20.79 1.48 -12.69
CA ARG A 344 -21.97 1.58 -13.56
C ARG A 344 -21.62 1.00 -14.93
N SER A 345 -22.62 0.71 -15.76
CA SER A 345 -22.37 0.51 -17.19
C SER A 345 -22.17 1.88 -17.85
N GLU A 346 -21.11 2.03 -18.64
CA GLU A 346 -20.81 3.25 -19.39
C GLU A 346 -20.53 2.90 -20.84
N ASP A 347 -21.12 3.64 -21.77
CA ASP A 347 -20.90 3.47 -23.21
C ASP A 347 -19.53 4.05 -23.63
N ASP A 348 -19.06 5.11 -22.97
CA ASP A 348 -17.71 5.68 -23.14
C ASP A 348 -16.78 5.18 -22.02
N PRO A 349 -15.84 4.25 -22.29
CA PRO A 349 -14.89 3.76 -21.28
C PRO A 349 -14.04 4.86 -20.64
N LEU A 350 -13.84 5.98 -21.32
CA LEU A 350 -13.07 7.10 -20.77
C LEU A 350 -13.81 7.84 -19.66
N GLU A 351 -15.12 7.65 -19.52
CA GLU A 351 -15.92 8.26 -18.46
C GLU A 351 -15.49 7.80 -17.06
N TYR A 352 -15.07 6.54 -16.90
CA TYR A 352 -14.54 6.07 -15.62
C TYR A 352 -13.32 6.89 -15.18
N VAL A 353 -12.42 7.21 -16.12
CA VAL A 353 -11.22 8.02 -15.85
C VAL A 353 -11.60 9.47 -15.52
N ARG A 354 -12.56 10.07 -16.25
CA ARG A 354 -13.07 11.42 -15.93
C ARG A 354 -13.68 11.48 -14.54
N ARG A 355 -14.47 10.46 -14.15
CA ARG A 355 -15.11 10.36 -12.83
C ARG A 355 -14.09 10.16 -11.72
N ALA A 356 -13.06 9.35 -11.96
CA ALA A 356 -11.92 9.18 -11.05
C ALA A 356 -11.22 10.53 -10.81
N LYS A 357 -10.86 11.24 -11.88
CA LYS A 357 -10.24 12.57 -11.80
C LYS A 357 -11.12 13.58 -11.04
N SER A 358 -12.39 13.71 -11.42
CA SER A 358 -13.31 14.65 -10.79
C SER A 358 -13.45 14.39 -9.29
N THR A 359 -13.56 13.12 -8.90
CA THR A 359 -13.65 12.71 -7.49
C THR A 359 -12.37 13.06 -6.75
N MET A 360 -11.21 12.70 -7.31
CA MET A 360 -9.92 12.94 -6.66
C MET A 360 -9.55 14.41 -6.58
N ASP A 361 -9.94 15.24 -7.55
CA ASP A 361 -9.67 16.67 -7.51
C ASP A 361 -10.50 17.38 -6.43
N ILE A 362 -11.74 16.93 -6.16
CA ILE A 362 -12.52 17.37 -4.99
C ILE A 362 -11.81 16.95 -3.70
N LYS A 363 -11.37 15.69 -3.62
CA LYS A 363 -10.70 15.16 -2.42
C LYS A 363 -9.37 15.83 -2.12
N LYS A 364 -8.60 16.25 -3.14
CA LYS A 364 -7.34 16.99 -2.96
C LYS A 364 -7.55 18.41 -2.43
N LEU A 365 -8.72 19.02 -2.65
CA LEU A 365 -9.05 20.33 -2.06
C LEU A 365 -9.40 20.23 -0.58
N SER A 366 -9.90 19.07 -0.14
CA SER A 366 -10.25 18.81 1.25
C SER A 366 -9.00 18.51 2.09
N ILE A 367 -8.89 19.14 3.26
CA ILE A 367 -7.87 18.79 4.26
C ILE A 367 -8.37 17.74 5.27
N GLU A 368 -9.45 17.01 4.92
CA GLU A 368 -10.10 16.01 5.79
C GLU A 368 -9.11 14.99 6.38
N SER A 369 -8.14 14.51 5.60
CA SER A 369 -7.21 13.46 6.02
C SER A 369 -6.32 13.92 7.18
N LEU A 370 -5.86 15.18 7.15
CA LEU A 370 -5.09 15.80 8.23
C LEU A 370 -5.95 16.01 9.48
N ILE A 371 -7.19 16.48 9.30
CA ILE A 371 -8.13 16.68 10.41
C ILE A 371 -8.46 15.34 11.06
N CYS A 372 -8.79 14.32 10.27
CA CYS A 372 -9.06 12.96 10.76
C CYS A 372 -7.87 12.37 11.51
N TYR A 373 -6.63 12.57 11.01
CA TYR A 373 -5.42 12.16 11.74
C TYR A 373 -5.31 12.86 13.11
N GLY A 374 -5.55 14.18 13.14
CA GLY A 374 -5.59 14.96 14.39
C GLY A 374 -6.66 14.47 15.36
N LEU A 375 -7.87 14.19 14.87
CA LEU A 375 -8.98 13.65 15.65
C LEU A 375 -8.66 12.25 16.20
N ILE A 376 -8.03 11.38 15.43
CA ILE A 376 -7.57 10.06 15.90
C ILE A 376 -6.62 10.23 17.10
N LYS A 377 -5.64 11.13 16.99
CA LYS A 377 -4.68 11.40 18.08
C LYS A 377 -5.37 11.99 19.31
N LEU A 378 -6.28 12.94 19.12
CA LEU A 378 -7.01 13.61 20.19
C LEU A 378 -7.96 12.64 20.91
N THR A 379 -8.81 11.94 20.16
CA THR A 379 -9.75 10.94 20.68
C THR A 379 -9.01 9.84 21.42
N ARG A 380 -7.86 9.37 20.92
CA ARG A 380 -7.03 8.39 21.65
C ARG A 380 -6.56 8.93 22.99
N LYS A 381 -6.15 10.19 23.05
CA LYS A 381 -5.66 10.84 24.28
C LYS A 381 -6.78 10.99 25.32
N ILE A 382 -7.99 11.36 24.88
CA ILE A 382 -9.12 11.69 25.76
C ILE A 382 -9.96 10.45 26.11
N LEU A 383 -10.34 9.65 25.12
CA LEU A 383 -11.28 8.53 25.25
C LEU A 383 -10.61 7.15 25.19
N GLY A 384 -9.29 7.10 24.93
CA GLY A 384 -8.52 5.86 24.90
C GLY A 384 -8.47 5.16 23.54
N GLY A 385 -7.54 4.20 23.43
CA GLY A 385 -7.25 3.50 22.16
C GLY A 385 -8.42 2.66 21.62
N LYS A 386 -9.21 2.05 22.51
CA LYS A 386 -10.31 1.13 22.11
C LYS A 386 -11.46 1.85 21.40
N VAL A 387 -11.73 3.10 21.78
CA VAL A 387 -12.72 3.95 21.12
C VAL A 387 -12.27 4.27 19.69
N VAL A 388 -11.01 4.68 19.52
CA VAL A 388 -10.44 4.96 18.19
C VAL A 388 -10.43 3.72 17.31
N GLU A 389 -10.01 2.57 17.85
CA GLU A 389 -10.07 1.28 17.17
C GLU A 389 -11.49 0.97 16.67
N THR A 390 -12.50 1.21 17.49
CA THR A 390 -13.91 0.99 17.13
C THR A 390 -14.40 1.94 16.04
N LEU A 391 -14.04 3.22 16.11
CA LEU A 391 -14.39 4.20 15.08
C LEU A 391 -13.73 3.88 13.74
N VAL A 392 -12.44 3.54 13.76
CA VAL A 392 -11.67 3.21 12.55
C VAL A 392 -12.16 1.90 11.95
N ARG A 393 -12.39 0.86 12.77
CA ARG A 393 -13.00 -0.39 12.29
C ARG A 393 -14.36 -0.14 11.64
N ARG A 394 -15.22 0.65 12.29
CA ARG A 394 -16.54 0.99 11.74
C ARG A 394 -16.45 1.71 10.40
N LEU A 395 -15.49 2.63 10.24
CA LEU A 395 -15.25 3.31 8.97
C LEU A 395 -15.01 2.29 7.85
N PHE A 396 -14.10 1.34 8.05
CA PHE A 396 -13.79 0.31 7.06
C PHE A 396 -14.90 -0.73 6.91
N ASP A 397 -15.65 -1.05 7.97
CA ASP A 397 -16.84 -1.93 7.92
C ASP A 397 -17.98 -1.33 7.08
N HIS A 398 -18.00 0.00 6.89
CA HIS A 398 -19.06 0.72 6.20
C HIS A 398 -18.72 1.05 4.75
N THR A 399 -17.48 0.80 4.32
CA THR A 399 -16.97 1.05 2.97
C THR A 399 -16.51 -0.26 2.32
N THR A 400 -16.56 -0.34 0.99
CA THR A 400 -16.42 -1.63 0.29
C THR A 400 -14.97 -2.11 0.16
N LEU A 401 -14.06 -1.24 -0.27
CA LEU A 401 -12.66 -1.61 -0.56
C LEU A 401 -11.66 -0.55 -0.11
N THR A 402 -10.40 -0.94 -0.02
CA THR A 402 -9.27 -0.01 0.06
C THR A 402 -8.52 0.01 -1.27
N PHE A 403 -8.17 1.19 -1.75
CA PHE A 403 -7.37 1.44 -2.95
C PHE A 403 -6.09 2.17 -2.54
N SER A 404 -4.96 1.80 -3.12
CA SER A 404 -3.71 2.52 -2.93
C SER A 404 -2.80 2.34 -4.13
N ASN A 405 -1.93 3.32 -4.37
CA ASN A 405 -0.89 3.20 -5.37
C ASN A 405 0.41 3.80 -4.84
N VAL A 406 1.53 3.14 -5.13
CA VAL A 406 2.85 3.51 -4.67
C VAL A 406 3.79 3.58 -5.86
N MET A 407 4.57 4.65 -5.92
CA MET A 407 5.64 4.78 -6.90
C MET A 407 6.83 3.93 -6.42
N GLY A 408 7.22 2.93 -7.21
CA GLY A 408 8.43 2.16 -6.95
C GLY A 408 9.63 2.73 -7.72
N PRO A 409 10.70 1.94 -7.88
CA PRO A 409 11.90 2.32 -8.63
C PRO A 409 11.58 2.69 -10.08
N ASP A 410 12.18 3.76 -10.61
CA ASP A 410 12.03 4.22 -12.00
C ASP A 410 13.23 3.86 -12.91
N GLU A 411 14.22 3.14 -12.37
CA GLU A 411 15.39 2.61 -13.07
C GLU A 411 15.65 1.16 -12.62
N ASP A 412 16.41 0.41 -13.42
CA ASP A 412 16.77 -0.97 -13.08
C ASP A 412 17.72 -1.00 -11.88
N ILE A 413 17.33 -1.78 -10.87
CA ILE A 413 18.07 -1.91 -9.62
C ILE A 413 18.37 -3.38 -9.32
N SER A 414 19.43 -3.60 -8.55
CA SER A 414 19.77 -4.88 -7.95
C SER A 414 19.58 -4.80 -6.44
N PHE A 415 18.79 -5.70 -5.86
CA PHE A 415 18.60 -5.80 -4.40
C PHE A 415 19.61 -6.78 -3.81
N PHE A 416 20.54 -6.30 -2.98
CA PHE A 416 21.68 -7.09 -2.48
C PHE A 416 22.30 -7.97 -3.57
N ASP A 417 22.74 -7.35 -4.67
CA ASP A 417 23.35 -7.99 -5.85
C ASP A 417 22.44 -8.87 -6.72
N HIS A 418 21.13 -8.87 -6.50
CA HIS A 418 20.15 -9.60 -7.33
C HIS A 418 19.37 -8.63 -8.22
N PRO A 419 19.61 -8.61 -9.55
CA PRO A 419 18.87 -7.76 -10.47
C PRO A 419 17.36 -8.01 -10.38
N MET A 420 16.58 -6.93 -10.32
CA MET A 420 15.14 -6.96 -10.10
C MET A 420 14.36 -7.12 -11.41
N SER A 421 13.31 -7.95 -11.40
CA SER A 421 12.34 -8.11 -12.48
C SER A 421 11.07 -7.27 -12.27
N TYR A 422 10.58 -7.23 -11.03
CA TYR A 422 9.39 -6.48 -10.61
C TYR A 422 9.33 -6.33 -9.08
N VAL A 423 8.52 -5.36 -8.62
CA VAL A 423 8.21 -5.16 -7.19
C VAL A 423 6.70 -5.20 -7.01
N ALA A 424 6.22 -6.07 -6.13
CA ALA A 424 4.83 -6.23 -5.78
C ALA A 424 4.63 -5.95 -4.28
N ALA A 425 3.51 -5.33 -3.91
CA ALA A 425 3.23 -5.05 -2.51
C ALA A 425 1.71 -5.02 -2.26
N SER A 426 1.28 -5.68 -1.19
CA SER A 426 -0.08 -5.57 -0.69
C SER A 426 -0.06 -5.37 0.81
N ALA A 427 -0.78 -4.36 1.29
CA ALA A 427 -1.21 -4.30 2.68
C ALA A 427 -2.45 -5.20 2.88
N LEU A 428 -2.45 -5.99 3.94
CA LEU A 428 -3.53 -6.89 4.32
C LEU A 428 -3.93 -6.57 5.74
N GLY A 429 -5.20 -6.27 5.97
CA GLY A 429 -5.72 -5.94 7.29
C GLY A 429 -7.12 -5.37 7.24
N GLY A 430 -7.71 -5.19 8.41
CA GLY A 430 -9.04 -4.63 8.55
C GLY A 430 -10.17 -5.53 8.01
N PRO A 431 -11.41 -4.99 7.97
CA PRO A 431 -12.61 -5.77 7.71
C PRO A 431 -13.01 -5.89 6.23
N GLN A 432 -12.46 -5.06 5.35
CA GLN A 432 -12.81 -5.05 3.93
C GLN A 432 -12.34 -6.33 3.24
N ALA A 433 -13.16 -6.86 2.34
CA ALA A 433 -12.85 -8.09 1.60
C ALA A 433 -11.98 -7.84 0.37
N LEU A 434 -11.76 -6.59 -0.04
CA LEU A 434 -10.98 -6.24 -1.21
C LEU A 434 -10.04 -5.08 -0.90
N ILE A 435 -8.76 -5.29 -1.18
CA ILE A 435 -7.75 -4.24 -1.19
C ILE A 435 -7.00 -4.31 -2.50
N ILE A 436 -6.92 -3.17 -3.20
CA ILE A 436 -6.28 -3.04 -4.51
C ILE A 436 -5.06 -2.13 -4.36
N HIS A 437 -3.89 -2.65 -4.70
CA HIS A 437 -2.64 -1.89 -4.72
C HIS A 437 -2.01 -1.88 -6.10
N TYR A 438 -1.48 -0.73 -6.50
CA TYR A 438 -0.65 -0.60 -7.68
C TYR A 438 0.77 -0.21 -7.28
N VAL A 439 1.77 -0.94 -7.78
CA VAL A 439 3.18 -0.60 -7.59
C VAL A 439 3.84 -0.49 -8.96
N THR A 440 4.56 0.60 -9.19
CA THR A 440 5.34 0.78 -10.43
C THR A 440 6.74 0.21 -10.26
N TYR A 441 7.31 -0.32 -11.33
CA TYR A 441 8.72 -0.67 -11.42
C TYR A 441 9.18 -0.45 -12.86
N VAL A 442 10.07 0.51 -13.10
CA VAL A 442 10.59 0.86 -14.43
C VAL A 442 9.44 1.14 -15.43
N ASN A 443 9.16 0.23 -16.35
CA ASN A 443 8.11 0.31 -17.36
C ASN A 443 6.90 -0.60 -17.07
N LYS A 444 6.78 -1.11 -15.85
CA LYS A 444 5.74 -2.04 -15.41
C LYS A 444 4.87 -1.43 -14.31
N ILE A 445 3.62 -1.84 -14.28
CA ILE A 445 2.74 -1.70 -13.13
C ILE A 445 2.32 -3.09 -12.66
N VAL A 446 2.53 -3.35 -11.38
CA VAL A 446 2.01 -4.55 -10.73
C VAL A 446 0.70 -4.20 -10.05
N ILE A 447 -0.39 -4.78 -10.55
CA ILE A 447 -1.71 -4.76 -9.93
C ILE A 447 -1.70 -5.86 -8.86
N ASN A 448 -2.01 -5.52 -7.62
CA ASN A 448 -2.07 -6.47 -6.53
C ASN A 448 -3.46 -6.45 -5.92
N LEU A 449 -4.10 -7.61 -5.83
CA LEU A 449 -5.35 -7.79 -5.11
C LEU A 449 -5.09 -8.61 -3.86
N ALA A 450 -5.43 -8.05 -2.70
CA ALA A 450 -5.61 -8.81 -1.48
C ALA A 450 -7.10 -8.98 -1.23
N VAL A 451 -7.56 -10.23 -1.26
CA VAL A 451 -8.98 -10.58 -1.20
C VAL A 451 -9.31 -11.49 -0.03
N ASP A 452 -10.52 -11.38 0.51
CA ASP A 452 -11.15 -12.45 1.29
C ASP A 452 -11.87 -13.39 0.34
N THR A 453 -11.29 -14.57 0.11
CA THR A 453 -11.82 -15.62 -0.79
C THR A 453 -13.16 -16.19 -0.33
N SER A 454 -13.55 -15.97 0.92
CA SER A 454 -14.88 -16.34 1.42
C SER A 454 -16.00 -15.39 0.94
N VAL A 455 -15.62 -14.25 0.34
CA VAL A 455 -16.50 -13.21 -0.23
C VAL A 455 -16.29 -13.13 -1.74
N ILE A 456 -15.05 -12.92 -2.19
CA ILE A 456 -14.68 -12.85 -3.61
C ILE A 456 -14.11 -14.21 -4.02
N ARG A 457 -15.01 -15.08 -4.50
CA ARG A 457 -14.65 -16.48 -4.83
C ARG A 457 -13.74 -16.61 -6.03
N ASP A 458 -13.80 -15.67 -6.97
CA ASP A 458 -13.00 -15.67 -8.19
C ASP A 458 -12.16 -14.38 -8.29
N PRO A 459 -11.04 -14.30 -7.55
CA PRO A 459 -10.21 -13.12 -7.57
C PRO A 459 -9.43 -12.96 -8.88
N HIS A 460 -9.12 -14.06 -9.58
CA HIS A 460 -8.42 -14.02 -10.86
C HIS A 460 -9.26 -13.31 -11.90
N LEU A 461 -10.53 -13.70 -12.03
CA LEU A 461 -11.46 -13.05 -12.93
C LEU A 461 -11.63 -11.55 -12.62
N LEU A 462 -11.70 -11.17 -11.33
CA LEU A 462 -11.71 -9.76 -10.94
C LEU A 462 -10.44 -9.03 -11.40
N CYS A 463 -9.26 -9.65 -11.24
CA CYS A 463 -8.00 -9.06 -11.68
C CYS A 463 -7.94 -8.91 -13.20
N ASP A 464 -8.41 -9.94 -13.92
CA ASP A 464 -8.45 -9.96 -15.37
C ASP A 464 -9.41 -8.88 -15.90
N ASP A 465 -10.56 -8.63 -15.24
CA ASP A 465 -11.44 -7.49 -15.58
C ASP A 465 -10.74 -6.13 -15.42
N LEU A 466 -9.86 -5.98 -14.42
CA LEU A 466 -9.09 -4.74 -14.26
C LEU A 466 -8.10 -4.57 -15.43
N VAL A 467 -7.40 -5.64 -15.81
CA VAL A 467 -6.44 -5.63 -16.92
C VAL A 467 -7.16 -5.33 -18.24
N GLU A 468 -8.23 -6.05 -18.55
CA GLU A 468 -9.02 -5.84 -19.78
C GLU A 468 -9.60 -4.43 -19.83
N SER A 469 -10.01 -3.87 -18.68
CA SER A 469 -10.50 -2.49 -18.61
C SER A 469 -9.43 -1.46 -18.98
N LEU A 470 -8.16 -1.71 -18.63
CA LEU A 470 -7.07 -0.84 -19.09
C LEU A 470 -6.93 -0.90 -20.62
N ASP A 471 -7.02 -2.08 -21.22
CA ASP A 471 -6.93 -2.23 -22.67
C ASP A 471 -8.07 -1.52 -23.41
N ILE A 472 -9.32 -1.66 -22.93
CA ILE A 472 -10.49 -0.98 -23.48
C ILE A 472 -10.32 0.56 -23.37
N ILE A 473 -9.90 1.05 -22.20
CA ILE A 473 -9.66 2.49 -21.97
C ILE A 473 -8.53 3.00 -22.87
N LYS A 474 -7.46 2.21 -23.05
CA LYS A 474 -6.33 2.52 -23.93
C LYS A 474 -6.80 2.69 -25.38
N LEU A 475 -7.55 1.72 -25.91
CA LEU A 475 -8.07 1.78 -27.27
C LEU A 475 -8.94 3.03 -27.49
N ALA A 476 -9.89 3.29 -26.59
CA ALA A 476 -10.73 4.49 -26.66
C ALA A 476 -9.92 5.80 -26.56
N ALA A 477 -8.83 5.82 -25.78
CA ALA A 477 -7.96 6.99 -25.66
C ALA A 477 -7.10 7.19 -26.91
N MET A 478 -6.73 6.12 -27.62
CA MET A 478 -6.01 6.20 -28.90
C MET A 478 -6.90 6.78 -30.00
N GLU A 479 -8.14 6.29 -30.14
CA GLU A 479 -9.09 6.78 -31.13
C GLU A 479 -9.35 8.29 -30.99
N LYS A 480 -9.56 8.79 -29.76
CA LYS A 480 -9.70 10.24 -29.53
C LYS A 480 -8.40 11.03 -29.77
N GLY A 481 -7.24 10.41 -29.61
CA GLY A 481 -5.94 11.02 -29.91
C GLY A 481 -5.74 11.23 -31.41
N VAL A 482 -6.13 10.26 -32.24
CA VAL A 482 -6.08 10.35 -33.71
C VAL A 482 -6.99 11.47 -34.21
N HIS A 483 -8.22 11.57 -33.70
CA HIS A 483 -9.13 12.66 -34.07
C HIS A 483 -8.63 14.06 -33.67
N LYS A 484 -7.75 14.18 -32.66
CA LYS A 484 -7.09 15.46 -32.33
C LYS A 484 -5.94 15.83 -33.29
N MET A 485 -5.40 14.87 -34.04
CA MET A 485 -4.35 15.12 -35.04
C MET A 485 -4.92 15.44 -36.43
N GLU A 486 -6.14 14.97 -36.71
CA GLU A 486 -6.83 15.21 -38.00
C GLU A 486 -7.54 16.57 -38.08
N VAL A 487 -7.83 17.20 -36.93
CA VAL A 487 -8.44 18.55 -36.80
C VAL A 487 -7.36 19.58 -36.51
#